data_AF-A0A819NT97-F1
#
_entry.id   AF-A0A819NT97-F1
#
_cell.length_a   1.000
_cell.length_b   1.000
_cell.length_c   1.000
_cell.angle_alpha   90.00
_cell.angle_beta   90.00
_cell.angle_gamma   90.00
#
_symmetry.space_group_name_H-M   'P 1'
#
loop_
_entity.id
_entity.type
_entity.pdbx_description
1 polymer ?
#
loop_
_entity_poly.entity_id
_entity_poly.type
_entity_poly.pdbx_seq_one_letter_code
_entity_poly.pdbx_strand_id
1 'polypeptide(L)'
;RNEQHRIFYINTVLLLDIVDLMEQFSLIFDYLEFSNCPTLQNVVPSYYKMVSYCQIKVNTQEKQIINTLKSVILKALGDKYWSSITLLHWIATFLEPTFKSLTFVHDKKDRAKRYNEIQKRLHVLAGDVLTTSDDDQQILIPPTDPISSSSPPQKKHKNDPFVDIRQHVAANP
;
A
#
# COMPACT_ATOMS: atom_id res chain seq x y z
N ARG A 1 -33.88 15.09 -25.70
CA ARG A 1 -35.01 15.29 -24.73
C ARG A 1 -34.92 14.38 -23.50
N ASN A 2 -34.40 13.15 -23.58
CA ASN A 2 -34.26 12.25 -22.40
C ASN A 2 -33.04 12.53 -21.50
N GLU A 3 -31.98 13.18 -22.00
CA GLU A 3 -30.74 13.38 -21.22
C GLU A 3 -30.87 14.46 -20.13
N GLN A 4 -31.56 15.57 -20.44
CA GLN A 4 -31.81 16.65 -19.48
C GLN A 4 -32.66 16.19 -18.27
N HIS A 5 -33.58 15.24 -18.48
CA HIS A 5 -34.36 14.65 -17.39
C HIS A 5 -33.53 13.69 -16.51
N ARG A 6 -32.53 12.98 -17.08
CA ARG A 6 -31.65 12.10 -16.29
C ARG A 6 -30.75 12.87 -15.33
N ILE A 7 -30.29 14.06 -15.72
CA ILE A 7 -29.43 14.92 -14.90
C ILE A 7 -30.18 15.44 -13.66
N PHE A 8 -31.49 15.67 -13.76
CA PHE A 8 -32.32 16.18 -12.66
C PHE A 8 -32.40 15.23 -11.45
N TYR A 9 -32.19 13.93 -11.66
CA TYR A 9 -32.20 12.93 -10.58
C TYR A 9 -30.84 12.68 -9.94
N ILE A 10 -29.78 13.37 -10.40
CA ILE A 10 -28.44 13.21 -9.84
C ILE A 10 -28.34 14.05 -8.57
N ASN A 11 -28.23 13.39 -7.43
CA ASN A 11 -27.86 14.05 -6.18
C ASN A 11 -26.38 14.43 -6.24
N THR A 12 -26.10 15.67 -6.64
CA THR A 12 -24.73 16.19 -6.80
C THR A 12 -23.93 16.13 -5.50
N VAL A 13 -24.55 16.34 -4.35
CA VAL A 13 -23.87 16.26 -3.05
C VAL A 13 -23.43 14.83 -2.75
N LEU A 14 -24.31 13.85 -2.99
CA LEU A 14 -23.94 12.43 -2.85
C LEU A 14 -22.84 12.04 -3.84
N LEU A 15 -22.89 12.56 -5.07
CA LEU A 15 -21.86 12.31 -6.06
C LEU A 15 -20.50 12.85 -5.60
N LEU A 16 -20.46 14.07 -5.06
CA LEU A 16 -19.25 14.65 -4.48
C LEU A 16 -18.72 13.80 -3.32
N ASP A 17 -19.58 13.36 -2.40
CA ASP A 17 -19.16 12.48 -1.29
C ASP A 17 -18.53 11.16 -1.79
N ILE A 18 -19.06 10.60 -2.89
CA ILE A 18 -18.50 9.39 -3.51
C ILE A 18 -17.15 9.70 -4.16
N VAL A 19 -17.03 10.82 -4.88
CA VAL A 19 -15.78 11.25 -5.53
C VAL A 19 -14.69 11.48 -4.47
N ASP A 20 -15.01 12.19 -3.39
CA ASP A 20 -14.09 12.47 -2.29
C ASP A 20 -13.60 11.18 -1.63
N LEU A 21 -14.49 10.19 -1.46
CA LEU A 21 -14.09 8.87 -0.97
C LEU A 21 -13.13 8.18 -1.95
N MET A 22 -13.43 8.19 -3.25
CA MET A 22 -12.65 7.51 -4.29
C MET A 22 -11.30 8.17 -4.57
N GLU A 23 -11.17 9.48 -4.37
CA GLU A 23 -9.90 10.20 -4.54
C GLU A 23 -8.81 9.61 -3.64
N GLN A 24 -9.17 9.23 -2.41
CA GLN A 24 -8.24 8.60 -1.46
C GLN A 24 -7.70 7.25 -1.95
N PHE A 25 -8.51 6.49 -2.69
CA PHE A 25 -8.09 5.22 -3.31
C PHE A 25 -7.23 5.49 -4.53
N SER A 26 -7.59 6.49 -5.34
CA SER A 26 -6.80 6.90 -6.51
C SER A 26 -5.36 7.21 -6.12
N LEU A 27 -5.17 7.98 -5.04
CA LEU A 27 -3.83 8.31 -4.53
C LEU A 27 -3.01 7.07 -4.14
N ILE A 28 -3.66 6.06 -3.56
CA ILE A 28 -3.01 4.79 -3.20
C ILE A 28 -2.60 4.02 -4.46
N PHE A 29 -3.51 3.90 -5.45
CA PHE A 29 -3.21 3.18 -6.69
C PHE A 29 -2.12 3.87 -7.50
N ASP A 30 -2.18 5.19 -7.61
CA ASP A 30 -1.10 5.99 -8.22
C ASP A 30 0.25 5.64 -7.57
N TYR A 31 0.30 5.52 -6.22
CA TYR A 31 1.51 5.19 -5.48
C TYR A 31 2.00 3.74 -5.69
N LEU A 32 1.09 2.80 -5.91
CA LEU A 32 1.42 1.39 -6.16
C LEU A 32 1.89 1.14 -7.60
N GLU A 33 1.42 1.95 -8.55
CA GLU A 33 1.74 1.84 -9.98
C GLU A 33 3.06 2.53 -10.37
N PHE A 34 3.75 3.20 -9.44
CA PHE A 34 5.04 3.82 -9.75
C PHE A 34 6.08 2.77 -10.16
N SER A 35 6.57 2.87 -11.38
CA SER A 35 7.64 2.02 -11.91
C SER A 35 9.04 2.47 -11.50
N ASN A 36 9.20 3.72 -11.05
CA ASN A 36 10.50 4.33 -10.78
C ASN A 36 11.03 4.06 -9.36
N CYS A 37 10.22 3.48 -8.48
CA CYS A 37 10.63 3.09 -7.14
C CYS A 37 10.03 1.73 -6.79
N PRO A 38 10.62 0.96 -5.86
CA PRO A 38 9.96 -0.22 -5.33
C PRO A 38 8.62 0.17 -4.71
N THR A 39 7.53 -0.52 -5.07
CA THR A 39 6.18 -0.28 -4.52
C THR A 39 5.64 -1.47 -3.72
N LEU A 40 6.32 -2.61 -3.76
CA LEU A 40 5.88 -3.86 -3.12
C LEU A 40 5.72 -3.71 -1.60
N GLN A 41 6.59 -2.93 -0.96
CA GLN A 41 6.55 -2.59 0.46
C GLN A 41 5.35 -1.71 0.84
N ASN A 42 4.68 -1.10 -0.14
CA ASN A 42 3.51 -0.25 0.08
C ASN A 42 2.19 -1.03 0.04
N VAL A 43 2.18 -2.29 -0.42
CA VAL A 43 0.94 -3.08 -0.59
C VAL A 43 0.22 -3.34 0.73
N VAL A 44 0.95 -3.73 1.77
CA VAL A 44 0.36 -3.97 3.09
C VAL A 44 -0.17 -2.68 3.72
N PRO A 45 0.60 -1.58 3.83
CA PRO A 45 0.07 -0.33 4.38
C PRO A 45 -1.10 0.22 3.55
N SER A 46 -1.12 0.02 2.23
CA SER A 46 -2.24 0.38 1.36
C SER A 46 -3.54 -0.30 1.78
N TYR A 47 -3.51 -1.60 2.08
CA TYR A 47 -4.68 -2.32 2.57
C TYR A 47 -5.24 -1.71 3.85
N TYR A 48 -4.39 -1.52 4.87
CA TYR A 48 -4.85 -0.95 6.15
C TYR A 48 -5.34 0.49 6.01
N LYS A 49 -4.72 1.27 5.11
CA LYS A 49 -5.15 2.63 4.80
C LYS A 49 -6.53 2.65 4.14
N MET A 50 -6.75 1.83 3.12
CA MET A 50 -8.06 1.68 2.47
C MET A 50 -9.14 1.22 3.45
N VAL A 51 -8.81 0.27 4.35
CA VAL A 51 -9.72 -0.15 5.43
C VAL A 51 -10.06 1.03 6.34
N SER A 52 -9.09 1.85 6.72
CA SER A 52 -9.30 3.02 7.59
C SER A 52 -10.26 4.05 6.96
N TYR A 53 -10.20 4.27 5.65
CA TYR A 53 -11.11 5.17 4.94
C TYR A 53 -12.55 4.67 4.92
N CYS A 54 -12.75 3.37 4.98
CA CYS A 54 -14.08 2.77 5.01
C CYS A 54 -14.62 2.49 6.41
N GLN A 55 -13.89 2.80 7.48
CA GLN A 55 -14.41 2.65 8.85
C GLN A 55 -15.59 3.61 9.08
N ILE A 56 -16.73 3.05 9.48
CA ILE A 56 -17.92 3.81 9.83
C ILE A 56 -17.74 4.35 11.25
N LYS A 57 -17.66 5.67 11.39
CA LYS A 57 -17.51 6.33 12.69
C LYS A 57 -18.88 6.62 13.29
N VAL A 58 -19.08 6.21 14.55
CA VAL A 58 -20.37 6.31 15.25
C VAL A 58 -20.86 7.75 15.42
N ASN A 59 -19.96 8.74 15.40
CA ASN A 59 -20.26 10.15 15.67
C ASN A 59 -20.39 11.04 14.43
N THR A 60 -20.32 10.46 13.23
CA THR A 60 -20.51 11.21 11.98
C THR A 60 -21.86 10.87 11.38
N GLN A 61 -22.69 11.90 11.12
CA GLN A 61 -23.93 11.76 10.35
C GLN A 61 -23.61 11.50 8.87
N GLU A 62 -22.95 10.38 8.58
CA GLU A 62 -22.72 9.95 7.21
C GLU A 62 -24.04 9.46 6.60
N LYS A 63 -24.28 9.83 5.34
CA LYS A 63 -25.45 9.36 4.60
C LYS A 63 -25.44 7.83 4.56
N GLN A 64 -26.58 7.21 4.80
CA GLN A 64 -26.71 5.74 4.81
C GLN A 64 -26.15 5.09 3.53
N ILE A 65 -26.30 5.74 2.37
CA ILE A 65 -25.77 5.25 1.09
C ILE A 65 -24.24 5.15 1.11
N ILE A 66 -23.53 6.12 1.69
CA ILE A 66 -22.07 6.10 1.81
C ILE A 66 -21.63 5.00 2.77
N ASN A 67 -22.34 4.78 3.87
CA ASN A 67 -22.06 3.69 4.80
C ASN A 67 -22.22 2.32 4.13
N THR A 68 -23.25 2.16 3.31
CA THR A 68 -23.45 0.95 2.50
C THR A 68 -22.30 0.75 1.51
N LEU A 69 -21.90 1.81 0.80
CA LEU A 69 -20.77 1.76 -0.13
C LEU A 69 -19.47 1.35 0.59
N LYS A 70 -19.15 1.99 1.71
CA LYS A 70 -17.98 1.66 2.55
C LYS A 70 -18.00 0.19 3.01
N SER A 71 -19.17 -0.31 3.41
CA SER A 71 -19.33 -1.72 3.82
C SER A 71 -19.07 -2.69 2.67
N VAL A 72 -19.55 -2.38 1.47
CA VAL A 72 -19.29 -3.17 0.25
C VAL A 72 -17.81 -3.16 -0.10
N ILE A 73 -17.15 -1.99 -0.01
CA ILE A 73 -15.71 -1.86 -0.26
C ILE A 73 -14.92 -2.66 0.77
N LEU A 74 -15.24 -2.56 2.07
CA LEU A 74 -14.57 -3.35 3.12
C LEU A 74 -14.66 -4.84 2.86
N LYS A 75 -15.83 -5.32 2.45
CA LYS A 75 -16.02 -6.72 2.07
C LYS A 75 -15.12 -7.09 0.89
N ALA A 76 -15.10 -6.27 -0.17
CA ALA A 76 -14.24 -6.52 -1.33
C ALA A 76 -12.74 -6.51 -0.98
N LEU A 77 -12.31 -5.61 -0.08
CA LEU A 77 -10.94 -5.56 0.44
C LEU A 77 -10.61 -6.84 1.21
N GLY A 78 -11.51 -7.34 2.07
CA GLY A 78 -11.31 -8.59 2.80
C GLY A 78 -11.30 -9.83 1.90
N ASP A 79 -12.22 -9.91 0.95
CA ASP A 79 -12.39 -11.11 0.11
C ASP A 79 -11.30 -11.21 -0.98
N LYS A 80 -10.94 -10.08 -1.61
CA LYS A 80 -10.07 -10.06 -2.80
C LYS A 80 -8.69 -9.48 -2.55
N TYR A 81 -8.61 -8.34 -1.85
CA TYR A 81 -7.33 -7.66 -1.68
C TYR A 81 -6.49 -8.35 -0.62
N TRP A 82 -7.07 -8.64 0.55
CA TRP A 82 -6.37 -9.31 1.63
C TRP A 82 -5.84 -10.69 1.24
N SER A 83 -6.63 -11.46 0.47
CA SER A 83 -6.26 -12.79 0.00
C SER A 83 -5.11 -12.77 -1.02
N SER A 84 -4.88 -11.64 -1.71
CA SER A 84 -3.73 -11.48 -2.62
C SER A 84 -2.45 -11.03 -1.91
N ILE A 85 -2.51 -10.56 -0.66
CA ILE A 85 -1.34 -10.19 0.13
C ILE A 85 -0.58 -11.44 0.57
N THR A 86 0.42 -11.79 -0.22
CA THR A 86 1.39 -12.85 0.11
C THR A 86 2.39 -12.41 1.18
N LEU A 87 3.10 -13.39 1.76
CA LEU A 87 4.20 -13.16 2.70
C LEU A 87 5.30 -12.25 2.13
N LEU A 88 5.53 -12.25 0.82
CA LEU A 88 6.55 -11.40 0.20
C LEU A 88 6.25 -9.91 0.41
N HIS A 89 4.97 -9.51 0.31
CA HIS A 89 4.54 -8.14 0.61
C HIS A 89 4.84 -7.76 2.07
N TRP A 90 4.61 -8.69 3.00
CA TRP A 90 4.90 -8.50 4.42
C TRP A 90 6.39 -8.35 4.69
N ILE A 91 7.23 -9.18 4.06
CA ILE A 91 8.69 -9.07 4.18
C ILE A 91 9.15 -7.73 3.59
N ALA A 92 8.72 -7.37 2.38
CA ALA A 92 9.07 -6.10 1.74
C ALA A 92 8.67 -4.90 2.63
N THR A 93 7.46 -4.93 3.18
CA THR A 93 6.97 -3.90 4.13
C THR A 93 7.83 -3.84 5.40
N PHE A 94 8.22 -4.98 5.95
CA PHE A 94 9.06 -5.03 7.16
C PHE A 94 10.49 -4.54 6.91
N LEU A 95 11.05 -4.80 5.72
CA LEU A 95 12.37 -4.34 5.33
C LEU A 95 12.43 -2.82 5.10
N GLU A 96 11.28 -2.20 4.79
CA GLU A 96 11.16 -0.74 4.71
C GLU A 96 11.29 -0.11 6.12
N PRO A 97 12.34 0.69 6.39
CA PRO A 97 12.61 1.21 7.72
C PRO A 97 11.45 2.02 8.31
N THR A 98 10.68 2.74 7.47
CA THR A 98 9.54 3.54 7.93
C THR A 98 8.35 2.70 8.38
N PHE A 99 8.32 1.40 8.09
CA PHE A 99 7.22 0.48 8.40
C PHE A 99 7.63 -0.73 9.24
N LYS A 100 8.92 -0.83 9.61
CA LYS A 100 9.52 -1.99 10.27
C LYS A 100 8.75 -2.52 11.48
N SER A 101 8.13 -1.65 12.28
CA SER A 101 7.37 -2.05 13.49
C SER A 101 5.86 -2.25 13.27
N LEU A 102 5.40 -2.22 12.00
CA LEU A 102 4.05 -2.59 11.53
C LEU A 102 2.94 -2.04 12.43
N THR A 103 3.13 -0.84 13.00
CA THR A 103 2.24 -0.27 14.02
C THR A 103 0.86 0.05 13.48
N PHE A 104 0.74 0.22 12.16
CA PHE A 104 -0.52 0.38 11.44
C PHE A 104 -1.39 -0.88 11.47
N VAL A 105 -0.83 -2.06 11.83
CA VAL A 105 -1.60 -3.26 12.14
C VAL A 105 -2.12 -3.13 13.58
N HIS A 106 -3.40 -2.80 13.72
CA HIS A 106 -4.02 -2.53 15.02
C HIS A 106 -4.19 -3.77 15.90
N ASP A 107 -4.44 -4.95 15.31
CA ASP A 107 -4.51 -6.20 16.06
C ASP A 107 -3.11 -6.63 16.50
N LYS A 108 -2.85 -6.52 17.80
CA LYS A 108 -1.58 -6.91 18.41
C LYS A 108 -1.25 -8.39 18.21
N LYS A 109 -2.24 -9.27 18.21
CA LYS A 109 -2.03 -10.73 18.05
C LYS A 109 -1.66 -11.05 16.60
N ASP A 110 -2.39 -10.49 15.64
CA ASP A 110 -2.07 -10.66 14.22
C ASP A 110 -0.70 -10.07 13.89
N ARG A 111 -0.41 -8.86 14.39
CA ARG A 111 0.90 -8.23 14.23
C ARG A 111 2.03 -9.13 14.74
N ALA A 112 1.94 -9.65 15.98
CA ALA A 112 2.95 -10.55 16.53
C ALA A 112 3.11 -11.85 15.73
N LYS A 113 2.00 -12.42 15.23
CA LYS A 113 2.03 -13.58 14.34
C LYS A 113 2.82 -13.30 13.07
N ARG A 114 2.57 -12.16 12.40
CA ARG A 114 3.28 -11.74 11.19
C ARG A 114 4.76 -11.48 11.43
N TYR A 115 5.13 -10.86 12.56
CA TYR A 115 6.54 -10.72 12.95
C TYR A 115 7.27 -12.05 12.98
N ASN A 116 6.69 -13.03 13.67
CA ASN A 116 7.31 -14.35 13.82
C ASN A 116 7.43 -15.07 12.46
N GLU A 117 6.44 -14.93 11.59
CA GLU A 117 6.45 -15.51 10.23
C GLU A 117 7.55 -14.89 9.36
N ILE A 118 7.66 -13.56 9.38
CA ILE A 118 8.68 -12.79 8.65
C ILE A 118 10.09 -13.15 9.15
N GLN A 119 10.32 -13.16 10.47
CA GLN A 119 11.63 -13.48 11.05
C GLN A 119 12.11 -14.89 10.70
N LYS A 120 11.22 -15.90 10.78
CA LYS A 120 11.56 -17.27 10.41
C LYS A 120 12.05 -17.36 8.96
N ARG A 121 11.43 -16.62 8.06
CA ARG A 121 11.71 -16.67 6.61
C ARG A 121 12.92 -15.83 6.22
N LEU A 122 13.12 -14.69 6.87
CA LEU A 122 14.37 -13.92 6.76
C LEU A 122 15.57 -14.73 7.27
N HIS A 123 15.44 -15.50 8.35
CA HIS A 123 16.50 -16.37 8.84
C HIS A 123 16.87 -17.47 7.84
N VAL A 124 15.89 -18.07 7.15
CA VAL A 124 16.15 -19.03 6.08
C VAL A 124 16.91 -18.36 4.92
N LEU A 125 16.44 -17.20 4.46
CA LEU A 125 17.10 -16.46 3.38
C LEU A 125 18.53 -16.03 3.73
N ALA A 126 18.77 -15.58 4.97
CA ALA A 126 20.12 -15.23 5.43
C ALA A 126 21.01 -16.48 5.59
N GLY A 127 20.44 -17.61 6.03
CA GLY A 127 21.14 -18.88 6.12
C GLY A 127 21.59 -19.39 4.76
N ASP A 128 20.74 -19.29 3.73
CA ASP A 128 21.03 -19.71 2.37
C ASP A 128 22.11 -18.83 1.68
N VAL A 129 22.17 -17.54 2.02
CA VAL A 129 23.24 -16.62 1.54
C VAL A 129 24.58 -16.93 2.20
N LEU A 130 24.58 -17.32 3.48
CA LEU A 130 25.80 -17.66 4.21
C LEU A 130 26.36 -19.04 3.82
N THR A 131 25.50 -20.00 3.43
CA THR A 131 25.93 -21.33 2.97
C THR A 131 26.35 -21.36 1.50
N THR A 132 26.03 -20.32 0.72
CA THR A 132 26.49 -20.16 -0.67
C THR A 132 27.80 -19.34 -0.78
N SER A 133 28.42 -18.98 0.35
CA SER A 133 29.62 -18.14 0.41
C SER A 133 30.96 -18.90 0.33
N ASP A 134 30.99 -20.14 -0.17
CA ASP A 134 32.21 -20.96 -0.30
C ASP A 134 32.58 -21.34 -1.74
N ASP A 135 32.01 -20.69 -2.75
CA ASP A 135 32.54 -20.76 -4.12
C ASP A 135 32.68 -19.35 -4.72
N ASP A 136 33.94 -18.89 -4.78
CA ASP A 136 34.39 -17.71 -5.51
C ASP A 136 33.93 -17.77 -6.98
N GLN A 137 32.86 -17.06 -7.31
CA GLN A 137 32.67 -16.49 -8.64
C GLN A 137 32.48 -14.99 -8.53
N GLN A 138 33.59 -14.28 -8.71
CA GLN A 138 33.59 -12.85 -8.99
C GLN A 138 32.64 -12.58 -10.17
N ILE A 139 31.50 -11.93 -9.89
CA ILE A 139 30.62 -11.42 -10.93
C ILE A 139 31.36 -10.25 -11.59
N LEU A 140 32.06 -10.55 -12.69
CA LEU A 140 32.67 -9.55 -13.55
C LEU A 140 31.53 -8.80 -14.26
N ILE A 141 31.17 -7.61 -13.77
CA ILE A 141 30.24 -6.71 -14.46
C ILE A 141 31.00 -6.09 -15.64
N PRO A 142 30.69 -6.40 -16.91
CA PRO A 142 31.32 -5.72 -18.03
C PRO A 142 30.85 -4.25 -18.07
N PRO A 143 31.73 -3.30 -18.45
CA PRO A 143 31.36 -1.90 -18.55
C PRO A 143 30.25 -1.76 -19.59
N THR A 144 29.08 -1.30 -19.15
CA THR A 144 27.95 -1.06 -20.04
C THR A 144 28.08 0.35 -20.61
N ASP A 145 28.18 0.45 -21.95
CA ASP A 145 28.13 1.71 -22.70
C ASP A 145 26.87 2.53 -22.35
N PRO A 146 26.91 3.87 -22.50
CA PRO A 146 25.82 4.74 -22.05
C PRO A 146 24.60 4.59 -22.97
N ILE A 147 23.65 3.74 -22.55
CA ILE A 147 22.31 3.73 -23.13
C ILE A 147 21.62 5.02 -22.68
N SER A 148 21.38 5.91 -23.65
CA SER A 148 20.59 7.13 -23.51
C SER A 148 19.23 6.80 -22.89
N SER A 149 19.09 7.00 -21.58
CA SER A 149 17.87 6.72 -20.85
C SER A 149 16.85 7.83 -21.12
N SER A 150 15.89 7.56 -22.01
CA SER A 150 14.64 8.30 -22.04
C SER A 150 13.90 8.02 -20.73
N SER A 151 14.14 8.86 -19.73
CA SER A 151 13.52 8.76 -18.41
C SER A 151 11.99 8.80 -18.55
N PRO A 152 11.23 7.91 -17.90
CA PRO A 152 9.79 8.00 -17.86
C PRO A 152 9.36 9.35 -17.24
N PRO A 153 8.19 9.89 -17.62
CA PRO A 153 7.75 11.19 -17.13
C PRO A 153 7.72 11.22 -15.59
N GLN A 154 8.40 12.22 -15.03
CA GLN A 154 8.45 12.47 -13.60
C GLN A 154 7.09 12.99 -13.12
N LYS A 155 6.22 12.09 -12.62
CA LYS A 155 5.07 12.52 -11.81
C LYS A 155 5.63 13.15 -10.53
N LYS A 156 5.51 14.48 -10.40
CA LYS A 156 5.90 15.23 -9.20
C LYS A 156 5.10 14.70 -8.00
N HIS A 157 5.82 14.17 -7.02
CA HIS A 157 5.33 13.77 -5.70
C HIS A 157 4.64 14.96 -5.04
N LYS A 158 3.31 14.96 -4.92
CA LYS A 158 2.59 15.99 -4.15
C LYS A 158 1.95 15.49 -2.87
N ASN A 159 1.57 14.21 -2.74
CA ASN A 159 0.95 13.68 -1.52
C ASN A 159 1.36 12.22 -1.29
N ASP A 160 2.15 11.93 -0.25
CA ASP A 160 2.42 10.55 0.19
C ASP A 160 1.23 10.04 1.03
N PRO A 161 0.48 9.01 0.56
CA PRO A 161 -0.72 8.54 1.26
C PRO A 161 -0.42 7.83 2.59
N PHE A 162 0.86 7.55 2.89
CA PHE A 162 1.30 6.80 4.06
C PHE A 162 1.97 7.67 5.13
N VAL A 163 2.00 9.00 4.96
CA VAL A 163 2.75 9.92 5.84
C VAL A 163 2.42 9.75 7.34
N ASP A 164 1.17 9.44 7.67
CA ASP A 164 0.67 9.26 9.04
C ASP A 164 1.02 7.91 9.68
N ILE A 165 1.37 6.92 8.86
CA ILE A 165 1.75 5.58 9.32
C ILE A 165 3.25 5.31 9.16
N ARG A 166 3.97 6.17 8.44
CA ARG A 166 5.43 6.16 8.39
C ARG A 166 6.00 6.58 9.73
N GLN A 167 7.00 5.83 10.17
CA GLN A 167 7.75 6.15 11.37
C GLN A 167 8.90 7.08 10.97
N HIS A 168 9.08 8.16 11.74
CA HIS A 168 10.32 8.94 11.65
C HIS A 168 11.46 8.01 12.06
N VAL A 169 12.21 7.55 11.06
CA VAL A 169 13.52 6.97 11.31
C VAL A 169 14.33 8.13 11.85
N ALA A 170 14.50 8.18 13.18
CA ALA A 170 15.46 9.09 13.77
C ALA A 170 16.79 8.78 13.07
N ALA A 171 17.28 9.73 12.27
CA ALA A 171 18.66 9.75 11.85
C ALA A 171 19.46 9.98 13.13
N ASN A 172 19.75 8.91 13.84
CA ASN A 172 20.65 8.95 14.98
C ASN A 172 21.97 8.30 14.57
N PRO A 173 23.06 8.85 15.13
CA PRO A 173 24.31 9.20 14.44
C PRO A 173 25.23 8.03 14.12
#